data_AF-A0A183AEZ7-F1
#
_entry.id   AF-A0A183AEZ7-F1
#
_cell.length_a   1.000
_cell.length_b   1.000
_cell.length_c   1.000
_cell.angle_alpha   90.00
_cell.angle_beta   90.00
_cell.angle_gamma   90.00
#
_symmetry.space_group_name_H-M   'P 1'
#
loop_
_entity.id
_entity.type
_entity.pdbx_description
1 polymer ?
#
loop_
_entity_poly.entity_id
_entity_poly.type
_entity_poly.pdbx_seq_one_letter_code
_entity_poly.pdbx_strand_id
1 'polypeptide(L)'
;MPLTHHLINWFNVFPTLPILFFSLAEMNEQLAFREAASNEVKEVTILKQADFPSIYKWVQDRCVSPVRELTFANAEEIADEGLPFLLLFYDQKSAHLKRLFHELVKNHLQEERRTVNFLTADGVVFSHPLSHLNKTPKDLPLICIDSLVHMYKHPLPVDVILSDPAYLKQFVADLHSQKLHREFHYGPDSDQPEIAKLKPTPAASNKQIIHNDEQGLDRRADSEQFNWPNANAIIPATAAEIPCVITCEPQQQN
;
A
#
# COMPACT_ATOMS: atom_id res chain seq x y z
N MET A 1 -6.79 -48.32 -23.73
CA MET A 1 -7.86 -47.59 -23.02
C MET A 1 -7.37 -46.17 -22.82
N PRO A 2 -8.06 -45.13 -23.33
CA PRO A 2 -7.57 -43.77 -23.18
C PRO A 2 -7.89 -43.27 -21.76
N LEU A 3 -6.85 -42.84 -21.04
CA LEU A 3 -6.97 -42.20 -19.75
C LEU A 3 -7.26 -40.72 -19.98
N THR A 4 -8.36 -40.27 -19.38
CA THR A 4 -8.95 -38.94 -19.50
C THR A 4 -8.02 -37.87 -18.92
N HIS A 5 -7.69 -36.86 -19.73
CA HIS A 5 -7.09 -35.61 -19.27
C HIS A 5 -8.04 -34.92 -18.30
N HIS A 6 -7.69 -34.86 -17.02
CA HIS A 6 -8.36 -33.99 -16.07
C HIS A 6 -7.83 -32.56 -16.24
N LEU A 7 -8.47 -31.81 -17.13
CA LEU A 7 -8.40 -30.35 -17.11
C LEU A 7 -9.11 -29.88 -15.83
N ILE A 8 -8.36 -29.44 -14.84
CA ILE A 8 -8.93 -28.73 -13.69
C ILE A 8 -9.30 -27.34 -14.20
N ASN A 9 -10.59 -27.07 -14.32
CA ASN A 9 -11.12 -25.80 -14.82
C ASN A 9 -11.15 -24.78 -13.67
N TRP A 10 -10.12 -23.92 -13.59
CA TRP A 10 -9.91 -22.95 -12.50
C TRP A 10 -10.73 -21.66 -12.62
N PHE A 11 -11.79 -21.65 -13.44
CA PHE A 11 -12.60 -20.46 -13.74
C PHE A 11 -13.31 -19.85 -12.50
N ASN A 12 -13.50 -20.63 -11.43
CA ASN A 12 -14.30 -20.21 -10.27
C ASN A 12 -13.49 -19.62 -9.11
N VAL A 13 -12.16 -19.52 -9.19
CA VAL A 13 -11.33 -19.07 -8.05
C VAL A 13 -10.84 -17.62 -8.21
N PHE A 14 -10.76 -17.08 -9.43
CA PHE A 14 -10.26 -15.73 -9.71
C PHE A 14 -11.08 -15.03 -10.80
N PRO A 15 -12.20 -14.35 -10.47
CA PRO A 15 -13.10 -13.76 -11.46
C PRO A 15 -12.53 -12.53 -12.20
N THR A 16 -11.40 -11.96 -11.75
CA THR A 16 -10.82 -10.73 -12.32
C THR A 16 -9.47 -10.91 -13.01
N LEU A 17 -8.88 -12.12 -13.00
CA LEU A 17 -7.62 -12.37 -13.72
C LEU A 17 -7.92 -12.93 -15.12
N PRO A 18 -7.45 -12.30 -16.22
CA PRO A 18 -7.62 -12.85 -17.55
C PRO A 18 -6.79 -14.14 -17.69
N ILE A 19 -7.50 -15.27 -17.65
CA ILE A 19 -7.17 -16.59 -18.20
C ILE A 19 -5.81 -17.18 -17.77
N LEU A 20 -5.85 -18.03 -16.75
CA LEU A 20 -4.77 -18.97 -16.41
C LEU A 20 -4.98 -20.30 -17.17
N PHE A 21 -4.08 -20.65 -18.09
CA PHE A 21 -3.98 -22.00 -18.66
C PHE A 21 -2.68 -22.68 -18.21
N PHE A 22 -2.82 -23.89 -17.66
CA PHE A 22 -1.72 -24.79 -17.31
C PHE A 22 -1.60 -25.89 -18.35
N SER A 23 -0.38 -26.15 -18.84
CA SER A 23 -0.04 -27.40 -19.54
C SER A 23 1.08 -28.08 -18.78
N LEU A 24 0.77 -29.22 -18.15
CA LEU A 24 1.73 -30.10 -17.49
C LEU A 24 2.34 -31.01 -18.58
N ALA A 25 3.51 -30.64 -19.09
CA ALA A 25 4.34 -31.55 -19.87
C ALA A 25 5.33 -32.24 -18.92
N GLU A 26 5.34 -33.57 -18.94
CA GLU A 26 6.24 -34.38 -18.13
C GLU A 26 7.71 -33.98 -18.38
N MET A 27 8.40 -33.67 -17.29
CA MET A 27 9.83 -33.34 -17.17
C MET A 27 10.20 -31.86 -17.36
N ASN A 28 10.24 -31.16 -16.21
CA ASN A 28 10.63 -29.77 -15.95
C ASN A 28 9.48 -28.76 -16.07
N GLU A 29 8.77 -28.55 -14.96
CA GLU A 29 7.70 -27.56 -14.84
C GLU A 29 8.33 -26.15 -14.84
N GLN A 30 8.41 -25.55 -16.03
CA GLN A 30 8.96 -24.21 -16.23
C GLN A 30 7.85 -23.16 -16.17
N LEU A 31 8.05 -22.13 -15.34
CA LEU A 31 7.23 -20.93 -15.31
C LEU A 31 8.02 -19.77 -15.91
N ALA A 32 7.44 -19.12 -16.91
CA ALA A 32 8.03 -17.93 -17.51
C ALA A 32 7.24 -16.69 -17.07
N PHE A 33 7.93 -15.68 -16.54
CA PHE A 33 7.38 -14.35 -16.31
C PHE A 33 7.66 -13.48 -17.53
N ARG A 34 6.61 -12.92 -18.11
CA ARG A 34 6.68 -12.04 -19.28
C ARG A 34 6.21 -10.64 -18.93
N GLU A 35 6.91 -9.64 -19.46
CA GLU A 35 6.46 -8.26 -19.37
C GLU A 35 5.27 -8.04 -20.31
N ALA A 36 4.15 -7.52 -19.83
CA ALA A 36 2.95 -7.32 -20.66
C ALA A 36 3.18 -6.46 -21.89
N ALA A 37 3.90 -5.35 -21.71
CA ALA A 37 4.02 -4.34 -22.75
C ALA A 37 4.83 -4.84 -23.95
N SER A 38 5.85 -5.66 -23.70
CA SER A 38 6.81 -6.14 -24.70
C SER A 38 6.62 -7.62 -25.06
N ASN A 39 5.88 -8.37 -24.23
CA ASN A 39 5.78 -9.83 -24.24
C ASN A 39 7.14 -10.56 -24.09
N GLU A 40 8.18 -9.83 -23.65
CA GLU A 40 9.52 -10.37 -23.43
C GLU A 40 9.56 -11.26 -22.19
N VAL A 41 10.25 -12.39 -22.30
CA VAL A 41 10.57 -13.24 -21.15
C VAL A 41 11.57 -12.50 -20.26
N LYS A 42 11.13 -12.13 -19.06
CA LYS A 42 11.99 -11.49 -18.05
C LYS A 42 12.65 -12.53 -17.13
N GLU A 43 11.96 -13.62 -16.86
CA GLU A 43 12.45 -14.66 -15.96
C GLU A 43 11.89 -16.03 -16.37
N VAL A 44 12.70 -17.09 -16.26
CA VAL A 44 12.24 -18.48 -16.34
C VAL A 44 12.65 -19.20 -15.06
N THR A 45 11.69 -19.80 -14.36
CA THR A 45 11.91 -20.59 -13.15
C THR A 45 11.54 -22.04 -13.42
N ILE A 46 12.42 -22.97 -13.04
CA ILE A 46 12.11 -24.41 -13.03
C ILE A 46 11.67 -24.78 -11.61
N LEU A 47 10.42 -25.20 -11.46
CA LEU A 47 9.94 -25.77 -10.20
C LEU A 47 10.24 -27.28 -10.22
N LYS A 48 11.06 -27.74 -9.27
CA LYS A 48 11.45 -29.16 -9.18
C LYS A 48 10.30 -30.07 -8.71
N GLN A 49 9.22 -29.48 -8.19
CA GLN A 49 7.96 -30.07 -7.72
C GLN A 49 6.90 -28.94 -7.68
N ALA A 50 6.20 -28.67 -8.78
CA ALA A 50 5.23 -27.59 -8.88
C ALA A 50 3.88 -28.02 -8.28
N ASP A 51 3.75 -27.86 -6.96
CA ASP A 51 2.45 -27.95 -6.31
C ASP A 51 1.67 -26.62 -6.42
N PHE A 52 0.36 -26.70 -6.23
CA PHE A 52 -0.51 -25.52 -6.33
C PHE A 52 -0.05 -24.37 -5.41
N PRO A 53 0.29 -24.59 -4.12
CA PRO A 53 0.79 -23.53 -3.25
C PRO A 53 2.06 -22.84 -3.78
N SER A 54 3.03 -23.59 -4.29
CA SER A 54 4.28 -23.01 -4.81
C SER A 54 4.02 -22.19 -6.08
N ILE A 55 3.16 -22.69 -6.97
CA ILE A 55 2.81 -21.94 -8.19
C ILE A 55 1.98 -20.71 -7.85
N TYR A 56 0.98 -20.84 -6.98
CA TYR A 56 0.14 -19.72 -6.55
C TYR A 56 0.98 -18.62 -5.91
N LYS A 57 1.91 -18.99 -5.01
CA LYS A 57 2.88 -18.04 -4.45
C LYS A 57 3.74 -17.40 -5.52
N TRP A 58 4.28 -18.18 -6.46
CA TRP A 58 5.11 -17.65 -7.55
C TRP A 58 4.36 -16.61 -8.40
N VAL A 59 3.09 -16.89 -8.73
CA VAL A 59 2.21 -15.99 -9.48
C VAL A 59 1.89 -14.73 -8.66
N GLN A 60 1.51 -14.88 -7.38
CA GLN A 60 1.22 -13.75 -6.50
C GLN A 60 2.43 -12.81 -6.36
N ASP A 61 3.62 -13.37 -6.15
CA ASP A 61 4.85 -12.58 -5.95
C ASP A 61 5.24 -11.76 -7.20
N ARG A 62 4.85 -12.22 -8.41
CA ARG A 62 5.28 -11.60 -9.68
C ARG A 62 4.21 -10.76 -10.35
N CYS A 63 2.97 -11.24 -10.33
CA CYS A 63 1.86 -10.68 -11.08
C CYS A 63 1.02 -9.70 -10.25
N VAL A 64 1.05 -9.81 -8.91
CA VAL A 64 0.26 -8.92 -8.04
C VAL A 64 1.16 -7.83 -7.49
N SER A 65 0.90 -6.60 -7.95
CA SER A 65 1.53 -5.42 -7.39
C SER A 65 1.11 -5.24 -5.92
N PRO A 66 2.05 -5.00 -4.99
CA PRO A 66 1.69 -4.63 -3.62
C PRO A 66 1.03 -3.26 -3.52
N VAL A 67 1.22 -2.41 -4.53
CA VAL A 67 0.65 -1.06 -4.56
C VAL A 67 -0.65 -1.08 -5.37
N ARG A 68 -1.74 -0.64 -4.74
CA ARG A 68 -3.08 -0.53 -5.35
C ARG A 68 -3.42 0.91 -5.69
N GLU A 69 -4.28 1.12 -6.67
CA GLU A 69 -4.86 2.44 -6.93
C GLU A 69 -6.10 2.62 -6.05
N LEU A 70 -6.08 3.67 -5.23
CA LEU A 70 -7.22 4.05 -4.40
C LEU A 70 -8.24 4.78 -5.28
N THR A 71 -9.48 4.32 -5.20
CA THR A 71 -10.65 4.86 -5.89
C THR A 71 -11.81 4.93 -4.91
N PHE A 72 -12.84 5.75 -5.17
CA PHE A 72 -14.00 5.77 -4.28
C PHE A 72 -14.73 4.42 -4.18
N ALA A 73 -14.64 3.59 -5.22
CA ALA A 73 -15.28 2.29 -5.24
C ALA A 73 -14.62 1.26 -4.31
N ASN A 74 -13.30 1.39 -4.06
CA ASN A 74 -12.55 0.45 -3.23
C ASN A 74 -12.06 1.05 -1.90
N ALA A 75 -12.27 2.35 -1.67
CA ALA A 75 -11.72 3.03 -0.51
C ALA A 75 -12.26 2.49 0.82
N GLU A 76 -13.56 2.18 0.89
CA GLU A 76 -14.18 1.57 2.07
C GLU A 76 -13.60 0.18 2.36
N GLU A 77 -13.56 -0.69 1.33
CA GLU A 77 -12.98 -2.03 1.44
C GLU A 77 -11.51 -2.01 1.91
N ILE A 78 -10.71 -1.09 1.36
CA ILE A 78 -9.29 -0.95 1.73
C ILE A 78 -9.14 -0.45 3.17
N ALA A 79 -10.02 0.46 3.62
CA ALA A 79 -9.98 0.97 4.99
C ALA A 79 -10.42 -0.08 6.01
N ASP A 80 -11.37 -0.94 5.66
CA ASP A 80 -11.84 -2.04 6.51
C ASP A 80 -10.76 -3.11 6.79
N GLU A 81 -9.67 -3.13 6.02
CA GLU A 81 -8.49 -3.94 6.33
C GLU A 81 -7.78 -3.48 7.62
N GLY A 82 -8.03 -2.26 8.08
CA GLY A 82 -7.50 -1.73 9.33
C GLY A 82 -5.99 -1.47 9.34
N LEU A 83 -5.35 -1.46 8.17
CA LEU A 83 -3.93 -1.13 8.02
C LEU A 83 -3.75 0.34 7.61
N PRO A 84 -2.76 1.06 8.18
CA PRO A 84 -2.33 2.37 7.71
C PRO A 84 -2.02 2.39 6.21
N PHE A 85 -2.18 3.55 5.56
CA PHE A 85 -1.86 3.74 4.16
C PHE A 85 -0.54 4.48 3.98
N LEU A 86 0.37 3.94 3.16
CA LEU A 86 1.47 4.72 2.56
C LEU A 86 1.05 5.11 1.14
N LEU A 87 0.71 6.39 0.97
CA LEU A 87 -0.03 6.89 -0.19
C LEU A 87 0.80 7.90 -0.99
N LEU A 88 0.91 7.66 -2.30
CA LEU A 88 1.37 8.65 -3.28
C LEU A 88 0.16 9.35 -3.90
N PHE A 89 -0.02 10.63 -3.60
CA PHE A 89 -0.92 11.49 -4.36
C PHE A 89 -0.22 12.04 -5.59
N TYR A 90 -0.85 11.86 -6.75
CA TYR A 90 -0.31 12.26 -8.04
C TYR A 90 -1.33 13.07 -8.86
N ASP A 91 -0.84 13.80 -9.87
CA ASP A 91 -1.66 14.41 -10.92
C ASP A 91 -1.27 13.85 -12.30
N GLN A 92 -1.95 14.31 -13.35
CA GLN A 92 -1.66 13.89 -14.73
C GLN A 92 -0.20 14.15 -15.15
N LYS A 93 0.45 15.20 -14.63
CA LYS A 93 1.84 15.55 -14.97
C LYS A 93 2.83 14.65 -14.25
N SER A 94 2.52 14.26 -13.02
CA SER A 94 3.35 13.41 -12.17
C SER A 94 2.99 11.92 -12.25
N ALA A 95 2.09 11.51 -13.15
CA ALA A 95 1.63 10.13 -13.29
C ALA A 95 2.76 9.12 -13.56
N HIS A 96 3.88 9.58 -14.15
CA HIS A 96 5.07 8.76 -14.37
C HIS A 96 5.73 8.27 -13.07
N LEU A 97 5.56 8.99 -11.94
CA LEU A 97 6.12 8.63 -10.64
C LEU A 97 5.47 7.38 -10.04
N LYS A 98 4.26 7.01 -10.48
CA LYS A 98 3.59 5.78 -10.05
C LYS A 98 4.49 4.58 -10.26
N ARG A 99 5.04 4.45 -11.48
CA ARG A 99 5.93 3.33 -11.83
C ARG A 99 7.15 3.25 -10.90
N LEU A 100 7.77 4.38 -10.58
CA LEU A 100 8.92 4.42 -9.67
C LEU A 100 8.53 3.98 -8.26
N PHE A 101 7.39 4.46 -7.76
CA PHE A 101 6.87 4.06 -6.47
C PHE A 101 6.53 2.56 -6.41
N HIS A 102 5.88 2.03 -7.46
CA HIS A 102 5.60 0.60 -7.64
C HIS A 102 6.88 -0.24 -7.58
N GLU A 103 7.90 0.12 -8.35
CA GLU A 103 9.18 -0.60 -8.40
C GLU A 103 9.90 -0.55 -7.04
N LEU A 104 9.94 0.62 -6.39
CA LEU A 104 10.59 0.79 -5.09
C LEU A 104 9.91 -0.06 -4.01
N VAL A 105 8.58 0.01 -3.90
CA VAL A 105 7.82 -0.81 -2.93
C VAL A 105 8.02 -2.30 -3.21
N LYS A 106 7.94 -2.71 -4.48
CA LYS A 106 8.13 -4.11 -4.89
C LYS A 106 9.51 -4.64 -4.49
N ASN A 107 10.55 -3.84 -4.63
CA ASN A 107 11.92 -4.30 -4.40
C ASN A 107 12.40 -4.13 -2.96
N HIS A 108 11.84 -3.17 -2.20
CA HIS A 108 12.44 -2.75 -0.93
C HIS A 108 11.50 -2.74 0.28
N LEU A 109 10.17 -2.76 0.11
CA LEU A 109 9.20 -2.68 1.22
C LEU A 109 8.30 -3.92 1.33
N GLN A 110 8.80 -5.07 0.88
CA GLN A 110 8.04 -6.33 0.89
C GLN A 110 7.66 -6.81 2.29
N GLU A 111 8.54 -6.57 3.26
CA GLU A 111 8.36 -6.99 4.65
C GLU A 111 7.23 -6.21 5.33
N GLU A 112 7.01 -4.97 4.90
CA GLU A 112 6.00 -4.07 5.46
C GLU A 112 4.58 -4.35 4.94
N ARG A 113 4.41 -5.21 3.91
CA ARG A 113 3.11 -5.53 3.27
C ARG A 113 2.01 -6.01 4.23
N ARG A 114 2.37 -6.51 5.41
CA ARG A 114 1.41 -6.97 6.43
C ARG A 114 1.04 -5.89 7.45
N THR A 115 1.70 -4.75 7.40
CA THR A 115 1.58 -3.69 8.41
C THR A 115 1.12 -2.37 7.81
N VAL A 116 1.30 -2.17 6.50
CA VAL A 116 0.93 -0.95 5.78
C VAL A 116 0.40 -1.31 4.39
N ASN A 117 -0.66 -0.63 3.98
CA ASN A 117 -1.21 -0.66 2.64
C ASN A 117 -0.52 0.36 1.74
N PHE A 118 0.04 -0.09 0.63
CA PHE A 118 0.68 0.81 -0.33
C PHE A 118 -0.32 1.24 -1.40
N LEU A 119 -0.48 2.55 -1.57
CA LEU A 119 -1.53 3.08 -2.42
C LEU A 119 -1.01 4.21 -3.31
N THR A 120 -1.65 4.39 -4.47
CA THR A 120 -1.58 5.62 -5.27
C THR A 120 -2.98 6.20 -5.42
N ALA A 121 -3.13 7.53 -5.36
CA ALA A 121 -4.41 8.20 -5.59
C ALA A 121 -4.25 9.44 -6.47
N ASP A 122 -5.22 9.67 -7.36
CA ASP A 122 -5.33 10.94 -8.09
C ASP A 122 -5.70 12.05 -7.10
N GLY A 123 -4.79 12.97 -6.84
CA GLY A 123 -4.98 14.04 -5.87
C GLY A 123 -5.96 15.13 -6.31
N VAL A 124 -6.36 15.16 -7.58
CA VAL A 124 -7.46 16.01 -8.06
C VAL A 124 -8.79 15.39 -7.64
N VAL A 125 -8.94 14.08 -7.85
CA VAL A 125 -10.12 13.30 -7.45
C VAL A 125 -10.25 13.27 -5.92
N PHE A 126 -9.14 13.02 -5.22
CA PHE A 126 -9.07 12.95 -3.76
C PHE A 126 -8.64 14.27 -3.11
N SER A 127 -9.13 15.40 -3.65
CA SER A 127 -8.81 16.73 -3.13
C SER A 127 -9.30 16.99 -1.70
N HIS A 128 -10.38 16.32 -1.27
CA HIS A 128 -10.87 16.42 0.10
C HIS A 128 -9.90 15.76 1.11
N PRO A 129 -9.48 14.48 0.96
CA PRO A 129 -8.39 13.92 1.75
C PRO A 129 -7.11 14.76 1.75
N LEU A 130 -6.73 15.30 0.59
CA LEU A 130 -5.56 16.17 0.44
C LEU A 130 -5.66 17.43 1.33
N SER A 131 -6.86 17.96 1.54
CA SER A 131 -7.10 19.15 2.36
C SER A 131 -6.80 18.94 3.85
N HIS A 132 -6.91 17.71 4.37
CA HIS A 132 -6.54 17.40 5.76
C HIS A 132 -5.02 17.55 6.02
N LEU A 133 -4.20 17.49 4.97
CA LEU A 133 -2.78 17.81 5.01
C LEU A 133 -2.49 19.32 4.87
N ASN A 134 -3.53 20.15 4.80
CA ASN A 134 -3.45 21.56 4.39
C ASN A 134 -2.76 21.70 3.01
N LYS A 135 -3.13 20.81 2.07
CA LYS A 135 -2.63 20.77 0.71
C LYS A 135 -3.75 20.87 -0.31
N THR A 136 -3.38 21.29 -1.51
CA THR A 136 -4.27 21.45 -2.66
C THR A 136 -3.70 20.69 -3.84
N PRO A 137 -4.47 20.45 -4.91
CA PRO A 137 -3.94 19.80 -6.11
C PRO A 137 -2.71 20.50 -6.74
N LYS A 138 -2.45 21.78 -6.39
CA LYS A 138 -1.26 22.51 -6.84
C LYS A 138 0.03 22.08 -6.12
N ASP A 139 -0.09 21.41 -4.97
CA ASP A 139 1.02 20.92 -4.16
C ASP A 139 1.46 19.50 -4.58
N LEU A 140 0.80 18.91 -5.57
CA LEU A 140 1.11 17.58 -6.07
C LEU A 140 2.40 17.58 -6.92
N PRO A 141 3.15 16.47 -6.92
CA PRO A 141 2.91 15.22 -6.20
C PRO A 141 3.35 15.28 -4.72
N LEU A 142 2.76 14.42 -3.88
CA LEU A 142 3.22 14.24 -2.50
C LEU A 142 3.06 12.80 -1.99
N ILE A 143 3.89 12.41 -1.03
CA ILE A 143 3.78 11.15 -0.30
C ILE A 143 3.37 11.44 1.14
N CYS A 144 2.43 10.67 1.67
CA CYS A 144 1.98 10.74 3.04
C CYS A 144 1.69 9.34 3.61
N ILE A 145 1.63 9.26 4.94
CA ILE A 145 1.05 8.13 5.66
C ILE A 145 -0.29 8.57 6.23
N ASP A 146 -1.35 7.81 5.98
CA ASP A 146 -2.62 7.91 6.71
C ASP A 146 -2.70 6.77 7.72
N SER A 147 -2.68 7.08 9.01
CA SER A 147 -2.75 6.07 10.07
C SER A 147 -4.18 5.67 10.45
N LEU A 148 -5.20 6.12 9.69
CA LEU A 148 -6.62 6.06 10.02
C LEU A 148 -7.02 6.93 11.23
N VAL A 149 -6.05 7.67 11.79
CA VAL A 149 -6.23 8.59 12.93
C VAL A 149 -5.70 9.97 12.53
N HIS A 150 -4.48 10.01 11.98
CA HIS A 150 -3.89 11.23 11.45
C HIS A 150 -3.19 10.96 10.12
N MET A 151 -3.09 12.00 9.30
CA MET A 151 -2.28 11.99 8.09
C MET A 151 -0.96 12.72 8.32
N TYR A 152 0.15 12.05 8.03
CA TYR A 152 1.51 12.58 8.11
C TYR A 152 2.06 12.79 6.71
N LYS A 153 2.45 14.02 6.35
CA LYS A 153 3.12 14.30 5.08
C LYS A 153 4.62 14.01 5.22
N HIS A 154 5.22 13.34 4.23
CA HIS A 154 6.67 13.24 4.18
C HIS A 154 7.30 14.64 3.97
N PRO A 155 8.38 15.00 4.70
CA PRO A 155 8.95 16.36 4.63
C PRO A 155 9.69 16.65 3.31
N LEU A 156 10.30 15.64 2.70
CA LEU A 156 11.07 15.78 1.45
C LEU A 156 10.18 15.79 0.19
N PRO A 157 10.65 16.36 -0.93
CA PRO A 157 10.00 16.22 -2.24
C PRO A 157 9.95 14.78 -2.73
N VAL A 158 8.91 14.41 -3.49
CA VAL A 158 8.67 13.03 -3.96
C VAL A 158 9.86 12.47 -4.74
N ASP A 159 10.47 13.27 -5.60
CA ASP A 159 11.59 12.87 -6.44
C ASP A 159 12.80 12.43 -5.61
N VAL A 160 13.02 13.10 -4.47
CA VAL A 160 14.07 12.74 -3.50
C VAL A 160 13.68 11.47 -2.75
N ILE A 161 12.44 11.37 -2.29
CA ILE A 161 11.94 10.17 -1.59
C ILE A 161 12.08 8.92 -2.45
N LEU A 162 11.74 9.02 -3.73
CA LEU A 162 11.78 7.90 -4.67
C LEU A 162 13.20 7.59 -5.19
N SER A 163 14.19 8.43 -4.88
CA SER A 163 15.59 8.19 -5.27
C SER A 163 16.31 7.19 -4.36
N ASP A 164 15.89 7.05 -3.11
CA ASP A 164 16.50 6.13 -2.13
C ASP A 164 15.40 5.45 -1.28
N PRO A 165 15.30 4.11 -1.30
CA PRO A 165 14.33 3.38 -0.49
C PRO A 165 14.46 3.62 1.03
N ALA A 166 15.61 4.11 1.51
CA ALA A 166 15.81 4.43 2.92
C ALA A 166 14.78 5.45 3.44
N TYR A 167 14.33 6.41 2.60
CA TYR A 167 13.36 7.41 3.02
C TYR A 167 12.00 6.79 3.34
N LEU A 168 11.47 5.92 2.47
CA LEU A 168 10.19 5.26 2.73
C LEU A 168 10.27 4.25 3.88
N LYS A 169 11.39 3.53 3.99
CA LYS A 169 11.63 2.62 5.12
C LYS A 169 11.65 3.37 6.45
N GLN A 170 12.37 4.49 6.51
CA GLN A 170 12.42 5.31 7.72
C GLN A 170 11.05 5.89 8.03
N PHE A 171 10.28 6.31 7.03
CA PHE A 171 8.96 6.87 7.25
C PHE A 171 7.97 5.85 7.83
N VAL A 172 8.02 4.60 7.37
CA VAL A 172 7.25 3.49 7.96
C VAL A 172 7.77 3.13 9.36
N ALA A 173 9.08 3.13 9.59
CA ALA A 173 9.65 2.92 10.93
C ALA A 173 9.23 4.03 11.92
N ASP A 174 9.16 5.28 11.48
CA ASP A 174 8.71 6.42 12.27
C ASP A 174 7.21 6.31 12.61
N LEU A 175 6.40 5.71 11.73
CA LEU A 175 5.01 5.36 12.02
C LEU A 175 4.94 4.32 13.14
N HIS A 176 5.62 3.18 12.96
CA HIS A 176 5.56 2.04 13.89
C HIS A 176 6.11 2.39 15.27
N SER A 177 7.13 3.25 15.35
CA SER A 177 7.70 3.74 16.61
C SER A 177 6.86 4.84 17.29
N GLN A 178 5.70 5.20 16.72
CA GLN A 178 4.85 6.31 17.19
C GLN A 178 5.54 7.67 17.18
N LYS A 179 6.67 7.81 16.47
CA LYS A 179 7.38 9.08 16.32
C LYS A 179 6.53 10.08 15.56
N LEU A 180 5.91 9.67 14.45
CA LEU A 180 5.06 10.56 13.66
C LEU A 180 3.90 11.15 14.48
N HIS A 181 3.26 10.33 15.32
CA HIS A 181 2.18 10.77 16.20
C HIS A 181 2.66 11.77 17.26
N ARG A 182 3.80 11.47 17.90
CA ARG A 182 4.42 12.37 18.89
C ARG A 182 4.81 13.70 18.24
N GLU A 183 5.49 13.67 17.11
CA GLU A 183 5.92 14.89 16.41
C GLU A 183 4.74 15.73 15.91
N PHE A 184 3.63 15.09 15.54
CA PHE A 184 2.41 15.78 15.15
C PHE A 184 1.81 16.61 16.29
N HIS A 185 1.81 16.09 17.53
CA HIS A 185 1.25 16.80 18.68
C HIS A 185 2.24 17.75 19.37
N TYR A 186 3.53 17.41 19.41
CA TYR A 186 4.52 18.10 20.24
C TYR A 186 5.63 18.81 19.44
N GLY A 187 5.65 18.66 18.12
CA GLY A 187 6.75 19.12 17.27
C GLY A 187 7.92 18.13 17.24
N PRO A 188 8.97 18.42 16.44
CA PRO A 188 10.12 17.52 16.28
C PRO A 188 10.71 17.13 17.63
N ASP A 189 11.12 15.87 17.76
CA ASP A 189 11.86 15.44 18.94
C ASP A 189 13.09 16.33 19.10
N SER A 190 13.10 17.14 20.16
CA SER A 190 14.33 17.83 20.53
C SER A 190 15.35 16.76 20.92
N ASP A 191 16.60 16.92 20.50
CA ASP A 191 17.73 16.08 20.91
C ASP A 191 17.96 16.21 22.44
N GLN A 192 17.02 15.72 23.25
CA GLN A 192 17.21 15.57 24.67
C GLN A 192 17.79 14.18 24.90
N PRO A 193 18.97 14.09 25.54
CA PRO A 193 19.55 12.80 25.88
C PRO A 193 18.54 12.02 26.72
N GLU A 194 18.30 10.80 26.28
CA GLU A 194 17.50 9.75 26.89
C GLU A 194 17.53 9.78 28.42
N ILE A 195 16.57 10.48 29.06
CA ILE A 195 16.27 10.27 30.48
C ILE A 195 15.34 9.06 30.55
N ALA A 196 15.90 7.89 30.24
CA ALA A 196 15.29 6.65 30.65
C ALA A 196 15.30 6.55 32.18
N LYS A 197 14.15 6.11 32.73
CA LYS A 197 13.90 5.58 34.08
C LYS A 197 13.36 6.57 35.13
N LEU A 198 12.08 6.91 35.02
CA LEU A 198 11.25 7.04 36.23
C LEU A 198 10.54 5.70 36.47
N LYS A 199 11.01 4.97 37.49
CA LYS A 199 10.31 3.82 38.07
C LYS A 199 8.95 4.27 38.63
N PRO A 200 7.89 3.44 38.58
CA PRO A 200 6.69 3.70 39.35
C PRO A 200 6.96 3.39 40.82
N THR A 201 6.58 4.29 41.73
CA THR A 201 6.52 4.01 43.18
C THR A 201 5.29 4.74 43.74
N PRO A 202 4.53 4.15 44.70
CA PRO A 202 3.09 4.32 44.79
C PRO A 202 2.61 5.55 45.56
N ALA A 203 1.32 5.83 45.31
CA ALA A 203 0.45 6.88 45.81
C ALA A 203 0.53 7.28 47.30
N ALA A 204 0.30 8.57 47.55
CA ALA A 204 -0.36 9.06 48.76
C ALA A 204 -1.14 10.38 48.53
N SER A 205 -2.48 10.25 48.52
CA SER A 205 -3.47 11.12 49.18
C SER A 205 -3.44 12.65 48.99
N ASN A 206 -4.26 13.12 48.05
CA ASN A 206 -5.44 14.00 48.22
C ASN A 206 -5.41 15.16 49.24
N LYS A 207 -5.63 16.40 48.76
CA LYS A 207 -6.49 17.43 49.38
C LYS A 207 -7.02 18.42 48.32
N GLN A 208 -8.35 18.52 48.26
CA GLN A 208 -9.15 19.48 47.50
C GLN A 208 -8.85 20.94 47.86
N ILE A 209 -8.78 21.82 46.85
CA ILE A 209 -9.26 23.20 46.95
C ILE A 209 -10.05 23.51 45.67
N ILE A 210 -11.31 23.89 45.88
CA ILE A 210 -12.27 24.33 44.88
C ILE A 210 -12.07 25.84 44.68
N HIS A 211 -11.86 26.29 43.45
CA HIS A 211 -12.28 27.61 42.99
C HIS A 211 -12.70 27.51 41.53
N ASN A 212 -13.98 27.81 41.29
CA ASN A 212 -14.55 28.02 39.99
C ASN A 212 -14.09 29.39 39.49
N ASP A 213 -13.64 29.46 38.24
CA ASP A 213 -13.87 30.61 37.37
C ASP A 213 -13.92 30.11 35.92
N GLU A 214 -15.13 30.15 35.36
CA GLU A 214 -15.40 29.97 33.94
C GLU A 214 -14.88 31.20 33.18
N GLN A 215 -13.93 31.04 32.26
CA GLN A 215 -13.89 31.80 31.00
C GLN A 215 -13.27 30.92 29.91
N GLY A 216 -14.02 30.76 28.82
CA GLY A 216 -13.81 29.74 27.82
C GLY A 216 -12.67 30.05 26.84
N LEU A 217 -12.08 28.97 26.34
CA LEU A 217 -11.65 28.83 24.95
C LEU A 217 -11.53 27.34 24.64
N ASP A 218 -12.69 26.67 24.53
CA ASP A 218 -12.76 25.26 24.15
C ASP A 218 -12.45 25.14 22.65
N ARG A 219 -11.17 24.96 22.30
CA ARG A 219 -10.81 24.37 21.01
C ARG A 219 -10.80 22.86 21.21
N ARG A 220 -11.99 22.27 21.24
CA ARG A 220 -12.17 20.88 20.85
C ARG A 220 -11.64 20.76 19.44
N ALA A 221 -10.49 20.12 19.30
CA ALA A 221 -10.17 19.45 18.05
C ALA A 221 -11.18 18.31 17.94
N ASP A 222 -12.26 18.57 17.21
CA ASP A 222 -13.18 17.53 16.79
C ASP A 222 -12.36 16.54 15.95
N SER A 223 -11.96 15.43 16.56
CA SER A 223 -11.54 14.25 15.85
C SER A 223 -12.79 13.64 15.22
N GLU A 224 -13.27 14.24 14.13
CA GLU A 224 -14.23 13.60 13.26
C GLU A 224 -13.55 12.34 12.70
N GLN A 225 -13.94 11.21 13.29
CA GLN A 225 -13.57 9.89 12.81
C GLN A 225 -14.03 9.80 11.35
N PHE A 226 -13.04 9.62 10.48
CA PHE A 226 -13.19 9.61 9.03
C PHE A 226 -14.28 8.62 8.61
N ASN A 227 -15.28 9.10 7.85
CA ASN A 227 -16.32 8.27 7.25
C ASN A 227 -16.25 8.46 5.72
N TRP A 228 -15.86 7.42 4.97
CA TRP A 228 -15.72 7.48 3.51
C TRP A 228 -17.09 7.84 2.88
N PRO A 229 -17.17 8.79 1.93
CA PRO A 229 -18.44 9.19 1.36
C PRO A 229 -19.10 8.04 0.58
N ASN A 230 -20.37 7.81 0.88
CA ASN A 230 -21.21 6.77 0.26
C ASN A 230 -21.32 6.98 -1.26
N ALA A 231 -21.00 5.92 -2.02
CA ALA A 231 -20.83 5.96 -3.47
C ALA A 231 -22.18 6.16 -4.20
N ASN A 232 -22.43 7.38 -4.68
CA ASN A 232 -23.44 7.63 -5.70
C ASN A 232 -22.96 8.70 -6.68
N ALA A 233 -21.90 8.36 -7.43
CA ALA A 233 -21.52 9.09 -8.64
C ALA A 233 -21.03 8.08 -9.69
N ILE A 234 -21.80 7.95 -10.77
CA ILE A 234 -21.54 7.05 -11.90
C ILE A 234 -20.54 7.71 -12.85
N ILE A 235 -19.28 7.23 -12.91
CA ILE A 235 -18.25 7.61 -13.92
C ILE A 235 -17.34 6.38 -14.16
N PRO A 236 -16.87 6.11 -15.40
CA PRO A 236 -16.42 4.77 -15.79
C PRO A 236 -15.03 4.39 -15.23
N ALA A 237 -14.93 3.12 -14.85
CA ALA A 237 -13.71 2.48 -14.38
C ALA A 237 -12.67 2.36 -15.50
N THR A 238 -11.47 2.87 -15.26
CA THR A 238 -10.25 2.40 -15.93
C THR A 238 -9.18 2.22 -14.86
N ALA A 239 -9.18 1.04 -14.24
CA ALA A 239 -8.08 0.61 -13.38
C ALA A 239 -6.90 0.24 -14.28
N ALA A 240 -5.73 0.85 -14.04
CA ALA A 240 -4.49 0.42 -14.68
C ALA A 240 -3.96 -0.83 -13.95
N GLU A 241 -4.56 -1.98 -14.25
CA GLU A 241 -3.91 -3.26 -13.98
C GLU A 241 -2.67 -3.37 -14.86
N ILE A 242 -1.54 -3.75 -14.28
CA ILE A 242 -0.40 -4.22 -15.09
C ILE A 242 -0.88 -5.54 -15.70
N PRO A 243 -1.09 -5.64 -17.03
CA PRO A 243 -1.47 -6.91 -17.60
C PRO A 243 -0.31 -7.88 -17.36
N CYS A 244 -0.58 -9.14 -17.08
CA CYS A 244 0.45 -10.17 -17.07
C CYS A 244 -0.11 -11.36 -17.81
N VAL A 245 0.56 -11.77 -18.90
CA VAL A 245 0.09 -12.87 -19.74
C VAL A 245 1.00 -14.06 -19.48
N ILE A 246 0.41 -15.17 -19.02
CA ILE A 246 1.10 -16.45 -18.83
C ILE A 246 0.77 -17.31 -20.06
N THR A 247 1.77 -17.64 -20.88
CA THR A 247 1.60 -18.51 -22.05
C THR A 247 2.62 -19.64 -22.07
N CYS A 248 2.18 -20.81 -22.56
CA CYS A 248 3.03 -21.97 -22.85
C CYS A 248 3.40 -21.99 -24.34
N GLU A 249 4.68 -22.14 -24.68
CA GLU A 249 5.10 -22.53 -26.03
C GLU A 249 5.46 -24.02 -26.04
N PRO A 250 4.86 -24.84 -26.94
CA PRO A 250 5.34 -26.19 -27.17
C PRO A 250 6.69 -26.13 -27.88
N GLN A 251 7.68 -26.89 -27.41
CA GLN A 251 8.93 -27.04 -28.13
C GLN A 251 8.67 -27.72 -29.48
N GLN A 252 8.99 -27.03 -30.58
CA GLN A 252 9.17 -27.67 -31.88
C GLN A 252 10.37 -28.62 -31.78
N GLN A 253 10.08 -29.92 -31.72
CA GLN A 253 11.08 -30.96 -31.95
C GLN A 253 11.41 -30.98 -33.45
N ASN A 254 12.69 -30.77 -33.76
CA ASN A 254 13.30 -31.05 -35.05
C ASN A 254 13.90 -32.45 -35.01
#